data_AF-X6LML0-F1
#
_entry.id   AF-X6LML0-F1
#
_cell.length_a   1.000
_cell.length_b   1.000
_cell.length_c   1.000
_cell.angle_alpha   90.00
_cell.angle_beta   90.00
_cell.angle_gamma   90.00
#
_symmetry.space_group_name_H-M   'P 1'
#
loop_
_entity.id
_entity.type
_entity.pdbx_description
1 polymer ?
#
loop_
_entity_poly.entity_id
_entity_poly.type
_entity_poly.pdbx_seq_one_letter_code
_entity_poly.pdbx_strand_id
1 'polypeptide(L)'
;MEEEKSKDNAKLNSKSITEQQTCFDKSWILQLNQKEDIHDIICLICKQVANNPMEIDCSQHENMDESLIVGGNCLKQFLNQNPHSCPVEPHDNCSYSQGRMAKRYINELD
;
A
#
# COMPACT_ATOMS: atom_id res chain seq x y z
N MET A 1 -34.01 -42.26 -20.08
CA MET A 1 -33.53 -41.10 -20.85
C MET A 1 -34.30 -39.92 -20.30
N GLU A 2 -33.72 -39.25 -19.31
CA GLU A 2 -34.27 -38.03 -18.73
C GLU A 2 -33.13 -37.00 -18.71
N GLU A 3 -33.51 -35.80 -19.10
CA GLU A 3 -32.68 -34.72 -19.59
C GLU A 3 -31.98 -33.94 -18.48
N GLU A 4 -30.92 -33.26 -18.89
CA GLU A 4 -30.06 -32.36 -18.14
C GLU A 4 -30.80 -31.26 -17.33
N LYS A 5 -30.14 -30.77 -16.28
CA LYS A 5 -29.82 -29.34 -16.14
C LYS A 5 -28.85 -29.07 -15.00
N SER A 6 -27.65 -28.64 -15.39
CA SER A 6 -26.67 -27.91 -14.59
C SER A 6 -27.31 -26.78 -13.79
N LYS A 7 -26.87 -26.61 -12.54
CA LYS A 7 -26.90 -25.30 -11.86
C LYS A 7 -25.57 -25.05 -11.18
N ASP A 8 -24.89 -24.10 -11.79
CA ASP A 8 -23.64 -23.46 -11.42
C ASP A 8 -23.60 -22.90 -10.00
N ASN A 9 -22.41 -23.05 -9.43
CA ASN A 9 -21.64 -22.03 -8.72
C ASN A 9 -22.40 -20.81 -8.20
N ALA A 10 -22.77 -20.87 -6.92
CA ALA A 10 -22.89 -19.69 -6.08
C ALA A 10 -22.47 -20.00 -4.63
N LYS A 11 -21.38 -20.74 -4.45
CA LYS A 11 -20.65 -20.69 -3.17
C LYS A 11 -19.60 -19.61 -3.33
N LEU A 12 -20.09 -18.37 -3.22
CA LEU A 12 -19.30 -17.16 -3.07
C LEU A 12 -18.06 -17.49 -2.25
N ASN A 13 -16.94 -17.45 -2.93
CA ASN A 13 -15.61 -17.65 -2.39
C ASN A 13 -15.30 -16.47 -1.45
N SER A 14 -15.92 -16.47 -0.28
CA SER A 14 -15.65 -15.56 0.83
C SER A 14 -14.28 -15.83 1.49
N LYS A 15 -13.41 -16.57 0.81
CA LYS A 15 -12.07 -16.97 1.26
C LYS A 15 -10.91 -16.29 0.51
N SER A 16 -11.16 -15.34 -0.40
CA SER A 16 -10.08 -14.63 -1.13
C SER A 16 -9.94 -13.13 -0.85
N ILE A 17 -10.78 -12.52 0.00
CA ILE A 17 -10.66 -11.07 0.32
C ILE A 17 -9.40 -10.79 1.17
N THR A 18 -8.77 -11.84 1.70
CA THR A 18 -7.43 -11.79 2.32
C THR A 18 -6.29 -12.02 1.32
N GLU A 19 -6.54 -11.94 0.01
CA GLU A 19 -5.50 -11.56 -0.93
C GLU A 19 -4.87 -10.29 -0.39
N GLN A 20 -3.65 -10.43 0.11
CA GLN A 20 -2.85 -9.41 0.78
C GLN A 20 -3.03 -8.08 0.06
N GLN A 21 -3.91 -7.22 0.56
CA GLN A 21 -4.35 -6.08 -0.23
C GLN A 21 -3.11 -5.26 -0.62
N THR A 22 -2.88 -5.18 -1.92
CA THR A 22 -1.77 -4.45 -2.50
C THR A 22 -2.08 -2.95 -2.43
N CYS A 23 -1.04 -2.14 -2.65
CA CYS A 23 -1.22 -0.73 -2.92
C CYS A 23 -2.08 -0.54 -4.18
N PHE A 24 -2.82 0.56 -4.24
CA PHE A 24 -3.72 0.84 -5.37
C PHE A 24 -2.92 1.23 -6.61
N ASP A 25 -3.34 0.78 -7.79
CA ASP A 25 -2.73 1.21 -9.05
C ASP A 25 -2.71 2.75 -9.11
N LYS A 26 -1.64 3.42 -9.55
CA LYS A 26 -1.61 4.88 -9.65
C LYS A 26 -2.12 5.40 -11.00
N SER A 27 -2.40 4.51 -11.94
CA SER A 27 -2.79 4.86 -13.30
C SER A 27 -4.14 5.58 -13.35
N TRP A 28 -5.05 5.30 -12.41
CA TRP A 28 -6.34 5.98 -12.34
C TRP A 28 -6.21 7.44 -11.87
N ILE A 29 -5.29 7.73 -10.95
CA ILE A 29 -5.14 9.09 -10.40
C ILE A 29 -4.32 10.01 -11.30
N LEU A 30 -3.35 9.46 -12.05
CA LEU A 30 -2.49 10.21 -12.97
C LEU A 30 -3.23 10.72 -14.22
N GLN A 31 -4.46 10.29 -14.46
CA GLN A 31 -5.30 10.82 -15.53
C GLN A 31 -5.87 12.21 -15.19
N LEU A 32 -6.00 12.53 -13.90
CA LEU A 32 -6.66 13.74 -13.41
C LEU A 32 -5.74 14.68 -12.62
N ASN A 33 -4.58 14.20 -12.16
CA ASN A 33 -3.66 14.94 -11.29
C ASN A 33 -2.23 14.93 -11.85
N GLN A 34 -1.42 15.94 -11.49
CA GLN A 34 0.02 15.91 -11.77
C GLN A 34 0.72 14.93 -10.83
N LYS A 35 1.94 14.51 -11.17
CA LYS A 35 2.68 13.53 -10.37
C LYS A 35 3.08 14.10 -9.01
N GLU A 36 3.38 15.39 -9.00
CA GLU A 36 3.77 16.18 -7.84
C GLU A 36 2.64 16.24 -6.80
N ASP A 37 1.38 16.26 -7.26
CA ASP A 37 0.19 16.35 -6.40
C ASP A 37 -0.07 15.08 -5.58
N ILE A 38 0.53 13.95 -5.96
CA ILE A 38 0.28 12.64 -5.33
C ILE A 38 1.51 12.06 -4.65
N HIS A 39 2.63 12.78 -4.62
CA HIS A 39 3.89 12.23 -4.09
C HIS A 39 3.74 11.74 -2.64
N ASP A 40 2.99 12.49 -1.84
CA ASP A 40 2.78 12.25 -0.40
C ASP A 40 1.92 11.02 -0.09
N ILE A 41 1.43 10.32 -1.11
CA ILE A 41 0.63 9.09 -0.97
C ILE A 41 1.23 7.92 -1.75
N ILE A 42 2.40 8.07 -2.37
CA ILE A 42 3.08 6.98 -3.09
C ILE A 42 3.86 6.10 -2.12
N CYS A 43 3.61 4.79 -2.18
CA CYS A 43 4.39 3.79 -1.47
C CYS A 43 5.84 3.74 -2.01
N LEU A 44 6.83 3.96 -1.15
CA LEU A 44 8.25 3.90 -1.49
C LEU A 44 8.71 2.53 -2.01
N ILE A 45 8.05 1.44 -1.61
CA ILE A 45 8.45 0.07 -1.96
C ILE A 45 7.97 -0.31 -3.36
N CYS A 46 6.66 -0.21 -3.62
CA CYS A 46 6.08 -0.67 -4.89
C CYS A 46 5.77 0.47 -5.88
N LYS A 47 5.98 1.73 -5.50
CA LYS A 47 5.76 2.93 -6.33
C LYS A 47 4.33 3.13 -6.83
N GLN A 48 3.36 2.57 -6.09
CA GLN A 48 1.91 2.68 -6.28
C GLN A 48 1.27 3.53 -5.18
N VAL A 49 -0.02 3.87 -5.26
CA VAL A 49 -0.71 4.63 -4.20
C VAL A 49 -0.86 3.75 -2.96
N ALA A 50 -0.36 4.20 -1.82
CA ALA A 50 -0.27 3.39 -0.61
C ALA A 50 -1.66 2.95 -0.10
N ASN A 51 -1.85 1.64 0.07
CA ASN A 51 -3.01 1.11 0.78
C ASN A 51 -2.66 0.88 2.25
N ASN A 52 -3.52 1.36 3.16
CA ASN A 52 -3.26 1.50 4.59
C ASN A 52 -1.86 2.13 4.83
N PRO A 53 -1.69 3.41 4.47
CA PRO A 53 -0.39 4.06 4.48
C PRO A 53 0.21 4.09 5.89
N MET A 54 1.50 3.86 5.95
CA MET A 54 2.36 3.94 7.13
C MET A 54 3.46 4.97 6.84
N GLU A 55 3.73 5.81 7.83
CA GLU A 55 4.85 6.75 7.84
C GLU A 55 6.05 6.07 8.50
N ILE A 56 7.23 6.26 7.91
CA ILE A 56 8.51 5.84 8.47
C ILE A 56 9.07 7.02 9.26
N ASP A 57 9.44 6.77 10.51
CA ASP A 57 10.09 7.74 11.39
C ASP A 57 11.46 7.19 11.81
N CYS A 58 12.51 7.88 11.39
CA CYS A 58 13.89 7.51 11.68
C CYS A 58 14.81 8.73 11.64
N SER A 59 15.79 8.77 12.56
CA SER A 59 16.68 9.92 12.71
C SER A 59 17.62 10.12 11.52
N GLN A 60 17.89 9.06 10.76
CA GLN A 60 18.68 9.08 9.54
C GLN A 60 18.04 9.93 8.44
N HIS A 61 16.71 10.06 8.45
CA HIS A 61 15.94 10.74 7.41
C HIS A 61 15.13 11.94 7.93
N GLU A 62 15.46 12.47 9.12
CA GLU A 62 14.77 13.63 9.72
C GLU A 62 14.82 14.90 8.85
N ASN A 63 15.89 15.07 8.06
CA ASN A 63 16.08 16.26 7.22
C ASN A 63 15.66 16.04 5.76
N MET A 64 14.96 14.94 5.46
CA MET A 64 14.47 14.66 4.12
C MET A 64 13.14 15.38 3.90
N ASP A 65 13.07 16.22 2.86
CA ASP A 65 11.84 16.93 2.50
C ASP A 65 10.80 16.00 1.84
N GLU A 66 11.17 14.75 1.51
CA GLU A 66 10.30 13.77 0.85
C GLU A 66 9.43 12.99 1.84
N SER A 67 8.21 12.67 1.42
CA SER A 67 7.27 11.88 2.20
C SER A 67 7.70 10.42 2.31
N LEU A 68 7.95 9.95 3.54
CA LEU A 68 8.38 8.58 3.82
C LEU A 68 7.20 7.62 4.01
N ILE A 69 6.40 7.47 2.96
CA ILE A 69 5.15 6.69 2.99
C ILE A 69 5.35 5.29 2.38
N VAL A 70 4.80 4.28 3.06
CA VAL A 70 4.75 2.89 2.57
C VAL A 70 3.37 2.30 2.80
N GLY A 71 2.92 1.42 1.90
CA GLY A 71 1.70 0.65 2.12
C GLY A 71 1.91 -0.39 3.23
N GLY A 72 0.92 -0.57 4.10
CA GLY A 72 1.05 -1.43 5.28
C GLY A 72 1.41 -2.88 4.95
N ASN A 73 0.84 -3.46 3.89
CA ASN A 73 1.20 -4.81 3.46
C ASN A 73 2.60 -4.87 2.83
N CYS A 74 2.99 -3.86 2.04
CA CYS A 74 4.34 -3.76 1.49
C CYS A 74 5.39 -3.69 2.60
N LEU A 75 5.15 -2.86 3.63
CA LEU A 75 6.03 -2.76 4.79
C LEU A 75 6.16 -4.11 5.51
N LYS A 76 5.04 -4.78 5.79
CA LYS A 76 5.05 -6.10 6.43
C LYS A 76 5.87 -7.13 5.64
N GLN A 77 5.70 -7.18 4.33
CA GLN A 77 6.46 -8.09 3.46
C GLN A 77 7.95 -7.74 3.43
N PHE A 78 8.27 -6.44 3.33
CA PHE A 78 9.65 -5.95 3.30
C PHE A 78 10.41 -6.31 4.57
N LEU A 79 9.84 -6.05 5.75
CA LEU A 79 10.48 -6.33 7.05
C LEU A 79 10.68 -7.83 7.28
N ASN A 80 9.80 -8.68 6.76
CA ASN A 80 9.96 -10.14 6.84
C ASN A 80 11.13 -10.65 5.99
N GLN A 81 11.42 -9.99 4.87
CA GLN A 81 12.49 -10.38 3.94
C GLN A 81 13.82 -9.68 4.26
N ASN A 82 13.75 -8.49 4.84
CA ASN A 82 14.89 -7.61 5.12
C ASN A 82 14.84 -7.18 6.60
N PRO A 83 15.16 -8.09 7.53
CA PRO A 83 15.22 -7.73 8.94
C PRO A 83 16.29 -6.65 9.15
N HIS A 84 16.04 -5.72 10.07
CA HIS A 84 16.97 -4.62 10.40
C HIS A 84 17.30 -3.69 9.22
N SER A 85 16.36 -3.51 8.29
CA SER A 85 16.50 -2.60 7.16
C SER A 85 15.36 -1.59 7.11
N CYS A 86 15.65 -0.37 6.66
CA CYS A 86 14.66 0.64 6.33
C CYS A 86 14.31 0.56 4.83
N PRO A 87 13.05 0.81 4.44
CA PRO A 87 12.68 0.90 3.03
C PRO A 87 13.42 1.96 2.19
N VAL A 88 14.09 2.94 2.84
CA VAL A 88 14.88 3.97 2.17
C VAL A 88 16.33 3.51 1.96
N GLU A 89 17.02 3.12 3.03
CA GLU A 89 18.40 2.62 2.99
C GLU A 89 18.70 1.63 4.14
N PRO A 90 19.77 0.82 4.09
CA PRO A 90 20.05 -0.17 5.13
C PRO A 90 20.45 0.45 6.49
N HIS A 91 19.48 0.55 7.40
CA HIS A 91 19.71 0.81 8.83
C HIS A 91 18.56 0.23 9.68
N ASP A 92 18.76 0.17 10.99
CA ASP A 92 17.79 -0.34 11.95
C ASP A 92 17.07 0.79 12.73
N ASN A 93 16.31 0.41 13.76
CA ASN A 93 15.65 1.31 14.72
C ASN A 93 14.67 2.33 14.12
N CYS A 94 14.04 1.98 12.99
CA CYS A 94 12.92 2.76 12.46
C CYS A 94 11.64 2.54 13.27
N SER A 95 10.92 3.61 13.52
CA SER A 95 9.54 3.58 13.99
C SER A 95 8.58 3.64 12.80
N TYR A 96 7.41 3.02 12.95
CA TYR A 96 6.38 3.01 11.92
C TYR A 96 5.03 3.35 12.55
N SER A 97 4.35 4.37 12.03
CA SER A 97 3.03 4.79 12.48
C SER A 97 2.06 4.91 11.32
N GLN A 98 0.75 4.84 11.61
CA GLN A 98 -0.24 5.02 10.55
C GLN A 98 -0.18 6.45 10.00
N GLY A 99 -0.01 6.58 8.68
CA GLY A 99 0.04 7.87 8.00
C GLY A 99 -1.35 8.49 7.88
N ARG A 100 -1.79 9.17 8.94
CA ARG A 100 -3.19 9.64 9.05
C ARG A 100 -3.55 10.67 7.99
N MET A 101 -2.62 11.55 7.63
CA MET A 101 -2.86 12.54 6.57
C MET A 101 -2.95 11.85 5.22
N ALA A 102 -1.95 11.04 4.85
CA ALA A 102 -1.98 10.24 3.62
C ALA A 102 -3.26 9.41 3.50
N LYS A 103 -3.70 8.77 4.59
CA LYS A 103 -4.95 7.99 4.62
C LYS A 103 -6.18 8.85 4.33
N ARG A 104 -6.26 10.07 4.87
CA ARG A 104 -7.37 11.00 4.59
C ARG A 104 -7.36 11.42 3.14
N TYR A 105 -6.21 11.85 2.61
CA TYR A 105 -6.07 12.20 1.20
C TYR A 105 -6.50 11.06 0.28
N ILE A 106 -6.01 9.84 0.51
CA ILE A 106 -6.40 8.67 -0.28
C ILE A 106 -7.91 8.41 -0.25
N ASN A 107 -8.55 8.58 0.91
CA ASN A 107 -9.99 8.39 1.05
C ASN A 107 -10.83 9.48 0.34
N GLU A 108 -10.24 10.64 0.03
CA GLU A 108 -10.90 11.75 -0.69
C GLU A 108 -10.80 11.60 -2.21
N LEU A 109 -10.05 10.62 -2.70
CA LEU A 109 -9.85 10.35 -4.12
C LEU A 109 -10.86 9.33 -4.69
N ASP A 110 -11.76 8.81 -3.84
CA ASP A 110 -12.83 7.84 -4.17
C ASP A 110 -14.10 8.55 -4.66
#